data_AF-A0A0C3D6I1-F1
#
_entry.id   AF-A0A0C3D6I1-F1
#
_cell.length_a   1.000
_cell.length_b   1.000
_cell.length_c   1.000
_cell.angle_alpha   90.00
_cell.angle_beta   90.00
_cell.angle_gamma   90.00
#
_symmetry.space_group_name_H-M   'P 1'
#
loop_
_entity.id
_entity.type
_entity.pdbx_description
1 polymer ?
#
loop_
_entity_poly.entity_id
_entity_poly.type
_entity_poly.pdbx_seq_one_letter_code
_entity_poly.pdbx_strand_id
1 'polypeptide(L)'
;KYNEESANKIKSFLKLQYLREKNHDDATDLLYGPQQCESSFYRQIYFDLFGVSTLSESHIKEGWNHFDLEDVLQYVFIPQVRVERSPQVMAAPGRHPLHSSIKKSDGLGRTDLIILFTWLKETKSVKTILKVIVDDLEEPSHSDEAIETCLSGMGVEVWDWRKTDLCSEVISRVSPDTRELHLYWTGRNAVLRGWSEAEGLKKLRKLEQQHKWITTMEEFAEFLQNAETRAWTKLQLQRPVKVAVIDDGVDINDQAVQQRIDGGRSFCHRDKVQNLNEAYYISRGGHGTAMARLICKVCPGVRLYILKLDEHFLPQQGKRQITAKSAAKAVQAAIDKQVDIISMSWTIEKNNNNAEDIRALQKAIEAAAEKGILMFCAAADQGIEPDRTYPAAGSTSVFKIGAAEAFGNASKFVDSHFVNFLLPGEQVLVDDNVNNSHNQNNSTTKVLTGSSVATALASGLAALILYCVQLGCIYRSKDQGKGVDLKPYEALKDYERMVETFDRLCPAKSKSKYITVWNCFERPVKMSKEWPPDKWLELVASMKEFRADS
;
A
#
# COMPACT_ATOMS: atom_id res chain seq x y z
N LYS A 1 -20.69 11.74 -32.59
CA LYS A 1 -21.06 13.10 -32.13
C LYS A 1 -20.86 13.13 -30.63
N TYR A 2 -19.81 13.80 -30.13
CA TYR A 2 -19.67 14.04 -28.70
C TYR A 2 -20.73 15.09 -28.31
N ASN A 3 -21.59 14.79 -27.34
CA ASN A 3 -22.55 15.75 -26.78
C ASN A 3 -21.94 16.45 -25.56
N GLU A 4 -22.45 17.63 -25.23
CA GLU A 4 -21.97 18.48 -24.13
C GLU A 4 -21.92 17.74 -22.79
N GLU A 5 -22.88 16.84 -22.56
CA GLU A 5 -22.93 15.99 -21.38
C GLU A 5 -21.70 15.08 -21.25
N SER A 6 -21.26 14.45 -22.35
CA SER A 6 -20.06 13.61 -22.34
C SER A 6 -18.80 14.43 -22.09
N ALA A 7 -18.71 15.64 -22.67
CA ALA A 7 -17.59 16.55 -22.44
C ALA A 7 -17.51 16.99 -20.98
N ASN A 8 -18.65 17.32 -20.35
CA ASN A 8 -18.71 17.69 -18.93
C ASN A 8 -18.33 16.52 -18.02
N LYS A 9 -18.78 15.29 -18.33
CA LYS A 9 -18.36 14.09 -17.57
C LYS A 9 -16.86 13.85 -17.66
N ILE A 10 -16.27 14.00 -18.84
CA ILE A 10 -14.80 13.87 -19.04
C ILE A 10 -14.08 14.97 -18.26
N LYS A 11 -14.55 16.23 -18.33
CA LYS A 11 -13.97 17.34 -17.56
C LYS A 11 -14.00 17.08 -16.06
N SER A 12 -15.15 16.68 -15.51
CA SER A 12 -15.28 16.35 -14.09
C SER A 12 -14.39 15.16 -13.69
N PHE A 13 -14.31 14.14 -14.53
CA PHE A 13 -13.44 12.99 -14.31
C PHE A 13 -11.97 13.40 -14.25
N LEU A 14 -11.47 14.11 -15.26
CA LEU A 14 -10.08 14.58 -15.31
C LEU A 14 -9.74 15.50 -14.16
N LYS A 15 -10.64 16.44 -13.81
CA LYS A 15 -10.47 17.31 -12.65
C LYS A 15 -10.28 16.49 -11.38
N LEU A 16 -11.18 15.55 -11.09
CA LEU A 16 -11.06 14.69 -9.91
C LEU A 16 -9.76 13.87 -9.92
N GLN A 17 -9.31 13.37 -11.08
CA GLN A 17 -8.06 12.61 -11.16
C GLN A 17 -6.83 13.46 -10.85
N TYR A 18 -6.70 14.64 -11.48
CA TYR A 18 -5.56 15.52 -11.22
C TYR A 18 -5.53 15.99 -9.78
N LEU A 19 -6.69 16.36 -9.22
CA LEU A 19 -6.78 16.82 -7.84
C LEU A 19 -6.45 15.72 -6.81
N ARG A 20 -6.64 14.43 -7.14
CA ARG A 20 -6.30 13.29 -6.27
C ARG A 20 -4.81 12.91 -6.34
N GLU A 21 -4.22 12.89 -7.52
CA GLU A 21 -2.90 12.27 -7.74
C GLU A 21 -1.74 13.26 -7.73
N LYS A 22 -2.01 14.55 -7.94
CA LYS A 22 -0.97 15.57 -8.12
C LYS A 22 -0.86 16.46 -6.89
N ASN A 23 0.35 16.98 -6.66
CA ASN A 23 0.56 18.05 -5.69
C ASN A 23 -0.16 19.34 -6.15
N HIS A 24 -0.23 20.34 -5.28
CA HIS A 24 -0.97 21.58 -5.54
C HIS A 24 -0.55 22.27 -6.85
N ASP A 25 0.76 22.46 -7.05
CA ASP A 25 1.31 23.21 -8.18
C ASP A 25 1.04 22.46 -9.49
N ASP A 26 1.35 21.16 -9.53
CA ASP A 26 1.11 20.30 -10.70
C ASP A 26 -0.38 20.23 -11.07
N ALA A 27 -1.26 20.11 -10.08
CA ALA A 27 -2.70 20.05 -10.30
C ALA A 27 -3.22 21.37 -10.89
N THR A 28 -2.75 22.49 -10.36
CA THR A 28 -3.11 23.84 -10.82
C THR A 28 -2.61 24.07 -12.24
N ASP A 29 -1.35 23.75 -12.52
CA ASP A 29 -0.75 23.89 -13.85
C ASP A 29 -1.47 23.04 -14.90
N LEU A 30 -1.91 21.84 -14.54
CA LEU A 30 -2.68 20.96 -15.45
C LEU A 30 -4.10 21.47 -15.70
N LEU A 31 -4.73 22.10 -14.70
CA LEU A 31 -6.10 22.61 -14.81
C LEU A 31 -6.18 23.95 -15.56
N TYR A 32 -5.19 24.83 -15.35
CA TYR A 32 -5.25 26.22 -15.82
C TYR A 32 -4.09 26.62 -16.76
N GLY A 33 -3.04 25.80 -16.86
CA GLY A 33 -1.89 26.02 -17.73
C GLY A 33 -0.75 26.83 -17.08
N PRO A 34 0.49 26.71 -17.59
CA PRO A 34 1.69 27.31 -17.00
C PRO A 34 1.87 28.83 -17.27
N GLN A 35 0.98 29.47 -18.05
CA GLN A 35 1.09 30.89 -18.41
C GLN A 35 0.07 31.76 -17.68
N GLN A 36 0.49 32.21 -16.50
CA GLN A 36 -0.15 33.23 -15.68
C GLN A 36 -0.06 34.60 -16.37
N CYS A 37 -1.19 35.23 -16.72
CA CYS A 37 -1.25 36.68 -16.94
C CYS A 37 -2.65 37.32 -16.93
N GLU A 38 -3.75 36.55 -16.93
CA GLU A 38 -5.08 37.10 -16.66
C GLU A 38 -5.62 36.52 -15.34
N SER A 39 -5.57 37.33 -14.28
CA SER A 39 -6.02 36.98 -12.92
C SER A 39 -7.51 36.64 -12.80
N SER A 40 -8.27 36.66 -13.90
CA SER A 40 -9.72 36.50 -13.96
C SER A 40 -10.20 35.04 -14.04
N PHE A 41 -9.30 34.07 -14.24
CA PHE A 41 -9.68 32.65 -14.41
C PHE A 41 -9.06 31.69 -13.38
N TYR A 42 -8.17 32.16 -12.50
CA TYR A 42 -7.58 31.32 -11.47
C TYR A 42 -8.56 31.08 -10.33
N ARG A 43 -8.80 29.81 -10.02
CA ARG A 43 -9.63 29.39 -8.89
C ARG A 43 -8.79 28.61 -7.89
N GLN A 44 -8.96 28.94 -6.62
CA GLN A 44 -8.30 28.23 -5.54
C GLN A 44 -8.91 26.83 -5.38
N ILE A 45 -8.04 25.83 -5.36
CA ILE A 45 -8.41 24.42 -5.23
C ILE A 45 -8.32 23.92 -3.78
N TYR A 46 -8.11 24.79 -2.81
CA TYR A 46 -8.09 24.42 -1.38
C TYR A 46 -8.62 25.57 -0.52
N PHE A 47 -8.96 25.25 0.73
CA PHE A 47 -9.31 26.24 1.74
C PHE A 47 -8.68 25.87 3.08
N ASP A 48 -7.85 26.76 3.62
CA ASP A 48 -7.01 26.47 4.79
C ASP A 48 -7.06 27.62 5.79
N LEU A 49 -7.44 27.31 7.02
CA LEU A 49 -7.54 28.27 8.12
C LEU A 49 -6.39 28.14 9.13
N PHE A 50 -5.29 27.48 8.79
CA PHE A 50 -4.15 27.32 9.67
C PHE A 50 -3.71 28.65 10.29
N GLY A 51 -3.52 28.66 11.61
CA GLY A 51 -3.17 29.85 12.38
C GLY A 51 -4.35 30.74 12.80
N VAL A 52 -5.58 30.44 12.39
CA VAL A 52 -6.79 31.17 12.80
C VAL A 52 -7.43 30.51 14.02
N SER A 53 -7.65 31.29 15.10
CA SER A 53 -8.25 30.81 16.35
C SER A 53 -9.71 31.23 16.58
N THR A 54 -10.12 32.37 16.02
CA THR A 54 -11.48 32.90 16.12
C THR A 54 -11.92 33.54 14.80
N LEU A 55 -13.20 33.41 14.49
CA LEU A 55 -13.85 33.94 13.29
C LEU A 55 -15.18 34.57 13.66
N SER A 56 -15.57 35.66 13.01
CA SER A 56 -16.96 36.16 13.12
C SER A 56 -17.79 35.74 11.93
N GLU A 57 -19.08 35.49 12.15
CA GLU A 57 -20.04 35.17 11.09
C GLU A 57 -20.08 36.25 10.01
N SER A 58 -20.00 37.53 10.40
CA SER A 58 -19.93 38.65 9.44
C SER A 58 -18.67 38.58 8.57
N HIS A 59 -17.52 38.20 9.14
CA HIS A 59 -16.28 38.08 8.38
C HIS A 59 -16.34 36.93 7.36
N ILE A 60 -16.96 35.80 7.73
CA ILE A 60 -17.19 34.68 6.79
C ILE A 60 -18.10 35.12 5.64
N LYS A 61 -19.23 35.76 5.95
CA LYS A 61 -20.25 36.10 4.94
C LYS A 61 -19.86 37.28 4.05
N GLU A 62 -19.15 38.27 4.58
CA GLU A 62 -18.89 39.54 3.88
C GLU A 62 -17.40 39.76 3.59
N GLY A 63 -16.52 39.34 4.51
CA GLY A 63 -15.07 39.57 4.41
C GLY A 63 -14.37 38.72 3.34
N TRP A 64 -14.95 37.57 2.98
CA TRP A 64 -14.33 36.57 2.11
C TRP A 64 -14.93 36.49 0.71
N ASN A 65 -15.58 37.57 0.27
CA ASN A 65 -16.12 37.66 -1.09
C ASN A 65 -15.05 37.50 -2.18
N HIS A 66 -13.81 37.89 -1.90
CA HIS A 66 -12.67 37.81 -2.83
C HIS A 66 -12.13 36.38 -3.08
N PHE A 67 -12.50 35.39 -2.27
CA PHE A 67 -12.13 33.99 -2.53
C PHE A 67 -12.87 33.47 -3.76
N ASP A 68 -12.16 33.16 -4.85
CA ASP A 68 -12.71 32.42 -5.99
C ASP A 68 -12.29 30.96 -5.86
N LEU A 69 -13.20 30.13 -5.35
CA LEU A 69 -12.95 28.71 -5.07
C LEU A 69 -13.41 27.85 -6.25
N GLU A 70 -12.72 26.73 -6.49
CA GLU A 70 -13.25 25.70 -7.37
C GLU A 70 -14.47 24.98 -6.77
N ASP A 71 -15.27 24.37 -7.65
CA ASP A 71 -16.37 23.50 -7.22
C ASP A 71 -15.90 22.17 -6.62
N VAL A 72 -14.64 21.80 -6.85
CA VAL A 72 -13.95 20.67 -6.24
C VAL A 72 -12.68 21.16 -5.55
N LEU A 73 -12.60 21.00 -4.23
CA LEU A 73 -11.41 21.32 -3.45
C LEU A 73 -10.58 20.06 -3.17
N GLN A 74 -9.26 20.15 -3.35
CA GLN A 74 -8.29 19.14 -2.92
C GLN A 74 -8.38 18.91 -1.41
N TYR A 75 -8.41 19.99 -0.64
CA TYR A 75 -8.58 19.88 0.80
C TYR A 75 -9.24 21.10 1.43
N VAL A 76 -9.83 20.85 2.60
CA VAL A 76 -10.29 21.85 3.56
C VAL A 76 -9.63 21.56 4.90
N PHE A 77 -8.85 22.51 5.43
CA PHE A 77 -8.24 22.42 6.77
C PHE A 77 -8.85 23.48 7.69
N ILE A 78 -9.41 23.04 8.81
CA ILE A 78 -10.00 23.88 9.85
C ILE A 78 -9.31 23.54 11.17
N PRO A 79 -8.50 24.44 11.74
CA PRO A 79 -7.90 24.21 13.05
C PRO A 79 -8.97 24.35 14.14
N GLN A 80 -8.55 24.25 15.40
CA GLN A 80 -9.38 24.54 16.55
C GLN A 80 -9.80 26.02 16.54
N VAL A 81 -10.93 26.32 15.90
CA VAL A 81 -11.44 27.69 15.68
C VAL A 81 -12.85 27.82 16.24
N ARG A 82 -13.22 28.98 16.79
CA ARG A 82 -14.62 29.30 17.17
C ARG A 82 -15.23 30.33 16.24
N VAL A 83 -16.45 30.08 15.77
CA VAL A 83 -17.23 31.05 14.97
C VAL A 83 -18.22 31.80 15.86
N GLU A 84 -17.98 33.09 16.05
CA GLU A 84 -18.84 34.00 16.81
C GLU A 84 -20.02 34.47 15.94
N ARG A 85 -21.24 34.25 16.43
CA ARG A 85 -22.46 34.71 15.75
C ARG A 85 -22.64 36.22 15.90
N SER A 86 -23.16 36.86 14.86
CA SER A 86 -23.48 38.29 14.92
C SER A 86 -24.59 38.56 15.97
N PRO A 87 -24.52 39.65 16.75
CA PRO A 87 -25.57 40.01 17.69
C PRO A 87 -26.91 40.19 16.97
N GLN A 88 -27.96 39.49 17.42
CA GLN A 88 -29.31 39.74 16.92
C GLN A 88 -29.76 41.13 17.39
N VAL A 89 -30.18 41.99 16.45
CA VAL A 89 -30.78 43.29 16.74
C VAL A 89 -32.03 43.06 17.59
N MET A 90 -32.05 43.59 18.81
CA MET A 90 -33.21 43.52 19.70
C MET A 90 -34.42 44.18 19.04
N ALA A 91 -35.49 43.42 18.85
CA ALA A 91 -36.80 43.98 18.52
C ALA A 91 -37.29 44.89 19.67
N ALA A 92 -38.09 45.90 19.30
CA ALA A 92 -38.56 47.03 20.10
C ALA A 92 -38.98 46.74 21.56
N PRO A 93 -38.86 47.73 22.47
CA PRO A 93 -39.10 47.56 23.90
C PRO A 93 -40.60 47.40 24.17
N GLY A 94 -41.02 46.19 24.52
CA GLY A 94 -42.41 45.92 24.85
C GLY A 94 -42.75 44.46 25.10
N ARG A 95 -41.97 43.76 25.95
CA ARG A 95 -42.39 42.57 26.72
C ARG A 95 -41.29 42.21 27.72
N HIS A 96 -41.68 41.98 28.97
CA HIS A 96 -40.80 41.72 30.11
C HIS A 96 -39.77 40.59 29.82
N PRO A 97 -38.53 40.70 30.33
CA PRO A 97 -37.56 39.63 30.22
C PRO A 97 -37.97 38.50 31.16
N LEU A 98 -38.38 37.36 30.60
CA LEU A 98 -38.34 36.11 31.35
C LEU A 98 -36.87 35.77 31.56
N HIS A 99 -36.45 35.97 32.80
CA HIS A 99 -35.18 35.52 33.36
C HIS A 99 -35.09 33.99 33.18
N SER A 100 -34.57 33.52 32.04
CA SER A 100 -34.09 32.14 31.93
C SER A 100 -32.64 32.14 32.36
N SER A 101 -32.49 31.84 33.65
CA SER A 101 -31.27 31.27 34.21
C SER A 101 -30.64 30.30 33.23
N ILE A 102 -29.34 30.48 32.99
CA ILE A 102 -28.48 29.51 32.33
C ILE A 102 -28.73 28.15 32.99
N LYS A 103 -29.47 27.29 32.28
CA LYS A 103 -29.52 25.87 32.59
C LYS A 103 -28.16 25.30 32.23
N LYS A 104 -27.61 24.53 33.17
CA LYS A 104 -26.47 23.64 32.97
C LYS A 104 -26.67 22.79 31.71
N SER A 105 -25.55 22.50 31.06
CA SER A 105 -25.37 21.69 29.85
C SER A 105 -26.32 20.49 29.73
N ASP A 106 -27.28 20.59 28.82
CA ASP A 106 -28.04 19.47 28.29
C ASP A 106 -27.48 19.13 26.89
N GLY A 107 -26.40 18.35 26.84
CA GLY A 107 -26.07 17.40 25.75
C GLY A 107 -25.86 17.85 24.30
N LEU A 108 -25.98 19.13 23.92
CA LEU A 108 -25.88 19.56 22.53
C LEU A 108 -24.47 20.11 22.24
N GLY A 109 -23.68 19.34 21.48
CA GLY A 109 -22.33 19.75 21.03
C GLY A 109 -22.33 21.04 20.20
N ARG A 110 -21.15 21.48 19.78
CA ARG A 110 -20.97 22.70 18.97
C ARG A 110 -21.69 22.60 17.62
N THR A 111 -22.12 23.76 17.13
CA THR A 111 -22.84 23.90 15.84
C THR A 111 -22.30 25.07 15.00
N ASP A 112 -21.24 25.73 15.45
CA ASP A 112 -20.78 27.00 14.90
C ASP A 112 -20.12 26.85 13.53
N LEU A 113 -19.46 25.72 13.25
CA LEU A 113 -18.90 25.44 11.91
C LEU A 113 -19.94 25.24 10.80
N ILE A 114 -21.23 25.03 11.13
CA ILE A 114 -22.29 24.97 10.12
C ILE A 114 -22.27 26.25 9.26
N ILE A 115 -22.03 27.41 9.86
CA ILE A 115 -21.97 28.69 9.16
C ILE A 115 -20.89 28.68 8.06
N LEU A 116 -19.72 28.13 8.38
CA LEU A 116 -18.59 28.05 7.45
C LEU A 116 -18.87 27.07 6.30
N PHE A 117 -19.35 25.87 6.61
CA PHE A 117 -19.65 24.88 5.57
C PHE A 117 -20.86 25.26 4.72
N THR A 118 -21.87 25.93 5.29
CA THR A 118 -22.96 26.55 4.52
C THR A 118 -22.42 27.61 3.57
N TRP A 119 -21.47 28.44 4.01
CA TRP A 119 -20.82 29.41 3.12
C TRP A 119 -20.05 28.74 1.98
N LEU A 120 -19.25 27.70 2.25
CA LEU A 120 -18.55 26.94 1.22
C LEU A 120 -19.54 26.35 0.18
N LYS A 121 -20.62 25.74 0.67
CA LYS A 121 -21.61 25.02 -0.13
C LYS A 121 -22.50 25.96 -0.94
N GLU A 122 -23.11 26.94 -0.29
CA GLU A 122 -24.16 27.78 -0.88
C GLU A 122 -23.61 29.06 -1.48
N THR A 123 -22.61 29.69 -0.85
CA THR A 123 -22.04 30.96 -1.34
C THR A 123 -20.92 30.72 -2.36
N LYS A 124 -20.01 29.78 -2.07
CA LYS A 124 -18.89 29.44 -2.96
C LYS A 124 -19.17 28.29 -3.92
N SER A 125 -20.35 27.68 -3.85
CA SER A 125 -20.77 26.58 -4.75
C SER A 125 -19.81 25.38 -4.76
N VAL A 126 -19.10 25.14 -3.65
CA VAL A 126 -18.26 23.96 -3.49
C VAL A 126 -19.15 22.72 -3.38
N LYS A 127 -18.94 21.75 -4.26
CA LYS A 127 -19.71 20.50 -4.34
C LYS A 127 -18.95 19.29 -3.81
N THR A 128 -17.63 19.33 -3.90
CA THR A 128 -16.77 18.19 -3.54
C THR A 128 -15.57 18.68 -2.75
N ILE A 129 -15.31 18.07 -1.60
CA ILE A 129 -14.10 18.27 -0.80
C ILE A 129 -13.38 16.94 -0.75
N LEU A 130 -12.29 16.76 -1.51
CA LEU A 130 -11.59 15.48 -1.55
C LEU A 130 -11.05 15.09 -0.17
N LYS A 131 -10.46 16.04 0.57
CA LYS A 131 -9.96 15.83 1.93
C LYS A 131 -10.48 16.88 2.90
N VAL A 132 -11.10 16.46 3.99
CA VAL A 132 -11.51 17.36 5.07
C VAL A 132 -10.75 17.03 6.35
N ILE A 133 -10.13 18.05 6.95
CA ILE A 133 -9.41 17.97 8.21
C ILE A 133 -9.99 19.02 9.15
N VAL A 134 -10.55 18.59 10.27
CA VAL A 134 -11.13 19.49 11.29
C VAL A 134 -10.62 19.11 12.66
N ASP A 135 -9.88 20.01 13.31
CA ASP A 135 -9.51 19.85 14.72
C ASP A 135 -10.74 20.10 15.60
N ASP A 136 -11.23 19.05 16.25
CA ASP A 136 -12.45 19.06 17.06
C ASP A 136 -12.35 18.18 18.32
N LEU A 137 -11.11 17.99 18.81
CA LEU A 137 -10.82 17.11 19.95
C LEU A 137 -11.09 17.80 21.29
N GLU A 138 -11.16 19.12 21.32
CA GLU A 138 -11.45 19.88 22.55
C GLU A 138 -12.95 19.94 22.81
N GLU A 139 -13.33 19.67 24.06
CA GLU A 139 -14.73 19.72 24.47
C GLU A 139 -15.22 21.16 24.78
N PRO A 140 -16.48 21.51 24.45
CA PRO A 140 -17.44 20.67 23.73
C PRO A 140 -17.03 20.50 22.26
N SER A 141 -17.01 19.27 21.74
CA SER A 141 -16.82 18.99 20.31
C SER A 141 -18.12 19.25 19.52
N HIS A 142 -18.08 19.24 18.19
CA HIS A 142 -19.29 19.41 17.37
C HIS A 142 -20.27 18.26 17.53
N SER A 143 -21.56 18.55 17.50
CA SER A 143 -22.58 17.48 17.54
C SER A 143 -22.57 16.67 16.24
N ASP A 144 -23.00 15.42 16.32
CA ASP A 144 -23.10 14.54 15.15
C ASP A 144 -24.01 15.16 14.06
N GLU A 145 -25.12 15.80 14.46
CA GLU A 145 -26.03 16.50 13.55
C GLU A 145 -25.39 17.72 12.87
N ALA A 146 -24.51 18.43 13.60
CA ALA A 146 -23.78 19.56 13.03
C ALA A 146 -22.79 19.09 11.96
N ILE A 147 -22.05 18.01 12.24
CA ILE A 147 -21.12 17.38 11.30
C ILE A 147 -21.88 16.87 10.06
N GLU A 148 -23.03 16.22 10.24
CA GLU A 148 -23.88 15.79 9.13
C GLU A 148 -24.29 16.99 8.26
N THR A 149 -24.74 18.07 8.89
CA THR A 149 -25.18 19.28 8.17
C THR A 149 -24.04 19.92 7.38
N CYS A 150 -22.84 20.00 7.97
CA CYS A 150 -21.64 20.52 7.32
C CYS A 150 -21.32 19.74 6.03
N LEU A 151 -21.20 18.42 6.13
CA LEU A 151 -20.64 17.58 5.06
C LEU A 151 -21.67 16.97 4.10
N SER A 152 -22.96 17.03 4.42
CA SER A 152 -24.02 16.51 3.56
C SER A 152 -23.95 17.11 2.15
N GLY A 153 -23.82 16.25 1.14
CA GLY A 153 -23.74 16.62 -0.27
C GLY A 153 -22.38 17.15 -0.74
N MET A 154 -21.34 17.10 0.10
CA MET A 154 -20.00 17.64 -0.21
C MET A 154 -19.00 16.59 -0.73
N GLY A 155 -19.46 15.37 -1.04
CA GLY A 155 -18.67 14.33 -1.73
C GLY A 155 -17.29 14.04 -1.12
N VAL A 156 -17.21 13.86 0.19
CA VAL A 156 -15.92 13.67 0.89
C VAL A 156 -15.29 12.31 0.59
N GLU A 157 -13.98 12.27 0.32
CA GLU A 157 -13.24 11.02 0.06
C GLU A 157 -12.25 10.67 1.18
N VAL A 158 -11.57 11.67 1.76
CA VAL A 158 -10.66 11.52 2.89
C VAL A 158 -11.23 12.31 4.07
N TRP A 159 -11.64 11.58 5.11
CA TRP A 159 -12.31 12.14 6.28
C TRP A 159 -11.37 12.11 7.49
N ASP A 160 -10.94 13.29 7.95
CA ASP A 160 -10.19 13.49 9.20
C ASP A 160 -10.87 14.55 10.09
N TRP A 161 -12.11 14.26 10.51
CA TRP A 161 -12.77 15.05 11.54
C TRP A 161 -12.36 14.54 12.91
N ARG A 162 -11.59 15.34 13.64
CA ARG A 162 -10.94 14.92 14.88
C ARG A 162 -11.89 15.00 16.07
N LYS A 163 -12.98 14.24 16.04
CA LYS A 163 -13.93 14.07 17.13
C LYS A 163 -13.83 12.64 17.67
N THR A 164 -13.70 12.50 18.99
CA THR A 164 -13.65 11.17 19.58
C THR A 164 -15.00 10.45 19.54
N ASP A 165 -14.97 9.14 19.35
CA ASP A 165 -16.14 8.24 19.39
C ASP A 165 -17.27 8.63 18.42
N LEU A 166 -16.93 9.18 17.25
CA LEU A 166 -17.89 9.56 16.20
C LEU A 166 -18.70 8.34 15.72
N CYS A 167 -20.02 8.50 15.58
CA CYS A 167 -20.91 7.44 15.11
C CYS A 167 -20.62 7.06 13.65
N SER A 168 -20.51 5.76 13.36
CA SER A 168 -20.32 5.27 11.98
C SER A 168 -21.50 5.60 11.06
N GLU A 169 -22.71 5.75 11.60
CA GLU A 169 -23.90 6.11 10.82
C GLU A 169 -23.76 7.51 10.20
N VAL A 170 -23.28 8.49 10.98
CA VAL A 170 -23.00 9.87 10.53
C VAL A 170 -22.12 9.85 9.29
N ILE A 171 -20.99 9.12 9.38
CA ILE A 171 -20.02 9.01 8.29
C ILE A 171 -20.67 8.34 7.07
N SER A 172 -21.36 7.22 7.27
CA SER A 172 -22.01 6.48 6.18
C SER A 172 -23.12 7.25 5.47
N ARG A 173 -23.81 8.14 6.19
CA ARG A 173 -24.92 8.94 5.69
C ARG A 173 -24.44 10.08 4.80
N VAL A 174 -23.42 10.81 5.23
CA VAL A 174 -22.99 12.04 4.55
C VAL A 174 -21.75 11.86 3.68
N SER A 175 -21.00 10.78 3.88
CA SER A 175 -19.82 10.43 3.11
C SER A 175 -19.74 8.91 2.82
N PRO A 176 -20.73 8.33 2.12
CA PRO A 176 -20.74 6.90 1.78
C PRO A 176 -19.57 6.49 0.88
N ASP A 177 -18.98 7.46 0.19
CA ASP A 177 -17.89 7.29 -0.76
C ASP A 177 -16.50 7.49 -0.14
N THR A 178 -16.41 7.60 1.19
CA THR A 178 -15.14 7.72 1.93
C THR A 178 -14.20 6.57 1.55
N ARG A 179 -13.00 6.93 1.11
CA ARG A 179 -11.88 6.05 0.75
C ARG A 179 -10.86 5.95 1.87
N GLU A 180 -10.66 7.01 2.63
CA GLU A 180 -9.75 7.04 3.78
C GLU A 180 -10.46 7.68 4.96
N LEU A 181 -10.42 7.03 6.13
CA LEU A 181 -11.13 7.47 7.32
C LEU A 181 -10.20 7.45 8.53
N HIS A 182 -10.06 8.60 9.18
CA HIS A 182 -9.33 8.76 10.44
C HIS A 182 -10.32 8.75 11.60
N LEU A 183 -10.07 7.88 12.57
CA LEU A 183 -10.94 7.71 13.73
C LEU A 183 -10.18 8.00 15.01
N TYR A 184 -10.86 8.69 15.91
CA TYR A 184 -10.34 9.07 17.22
C TYR A 184 -11.16 8.34 18.27
N TRP A 185 -10.50 7.56 19.13
CA TRP A 185 -11.16 6.61 20.01
C TRP A 185 -10.77 6.87 21.46
N THR A 186 -11.76 6.96 22.36
CA THR A 186 -11.51 7.18 23.79
C THR A 186 -11.02 5.94 24.54
N GLY A 187 -10.97 4.77 23.88
CA GLY A 187 -10.72 3.47 24.53
C GLY A 187 -12.00 2.70 24.91
N ARG A 188 -13.19 3.24 24.61
CA ARG A 188 -14.47 2.57 24.88
C ARG A 188 -14.73 1.43 23.90
N ASN A 189 -14.67 0.19 24.38
CA ASN A 189 -14.93 -1.01 23.55
C ASN A 189 -16.31 -1.05 22.88
N ALA A 190 -17.32 -0.39 23.45
CA ALA A 190 -18.65 -0.31 22.85
C ALA A 190 -18.62 0.39 21.48
N VAL A 191 -17.83 1.46 21.37
CA VAL A 191 -17.63 2.21 20.12
C VAL A 191 -16.92 1.35 19.08
N LEU A 192 -15.83 0.68 19.49
CA LEU A 192 -15.09 -0.23 18.61
C LEU A 192 -15.99 -1.36 18.08
N ARG A 193 -16.87 -1.93 18.92
CA ARG A 193 -17.85 -2.93 18.50
C ARG A 193 -18.87 -2.37 17.51
N GLY A 194 -19.41 -1.17 17.78
CA GLY A 194 -20.33 -0.49 16.87
C GLY A 194 -19.69 -0.19 15.51
N TRP A 195 -18.43 0.26 15.49
CA TRP A 195 -17.70 0.44 14.23
C TRP A 195 -17.47 -0.88 13.48
N SER A 196 -17.23 -1.97 14.21
CA SER A 196 -16.87 -3.28 13.63
C SER A 196 -18.07 -4.14 13.22
N GLU A 197 -19.29 -3.77 13.58
CA GLU A 197 -20.48 -4.56 13.26
C GLU A 197 -20.84 -4.47 11.77
N ALA A 198 -21.68 -5.40 11.29
CA ALA A 198 -22.04 -5.46 9.87
C ALA A 198 -22.67 -4.15 9.35
N GLU A 199 -23.39 -3.46 10.23
CA GLU A 199 -24.08 -2.21 9.96
C GLU A 199 -23.25 -0.95 10.26
N GLY A 200 -22.01 -1.11 10.74
CA GLY A 200 -21.08 -0.04 11.07
C GLY A 200 -20.25 0.41 9.86
N LEU A 201 -18.93 0.57 10.05
CA LEU A 201 -18.03 1.10 9.03
C LEU A 201 -17.93 0.21 7.78
N LYS A 202 -18.29 -1.07 7.90
CA LYS A 202 -18.35 -2.02 6.77
C LYS A 202 -19.30 -1.55 5.65
N LYS A 203 -20.22 -0.62 5.92
CA LYS A 203 -21.07 0.01 4.90
C LYS A 203 -20.30 0.91 3.93
N LEU A 204 -19.13 1.41 4.31
CA LEU A 204 -18.27 2.25 3.47
C LEU A 204 -17.54 1.37 2.44
N ARG A 205 -18.22 1.08 1.33
CA ARG A 205 -17.73 0.13 0.30
C ARG A 205 -16.50 0.62 -0.46
N LYS A 206 -16.25 1.94 -0.44
CA LYS A 206 -15.08 2.56 -1.08
C LYS A 206 -13.90 2.71 -0.11
N LEU A 207 -14.06 2.38 1.17
CA LEU A 207 -13.00 2.50 2.15
C LEU A 207 -11.84 1.60 1.74
N GLU A 208 -10.71 2.22 1.44
CA GLU A 208 -9.51 1.54 1.00
C GLU A 208 -8.85 0.89 2.19
N GLN A 209 -8.64 -0.43 2.09
CA GLN A 209 -7.88 -1.14 3.10
C GLN A 209 -6.40 -0.87 2.87
N GLN A 210 -5.88 0.19 3.48
CA GLN A 210 -4.44 0.40 3.47
C GLN A 210 -3.79 -0.65 4.37
N HIS A 211 -3.10 -1.59 3.74
CA HIS A 211 -2.50 -2.70 4.45
C HIS A 211 -1.30 -2.16 5.24
N LYS A 212 -1.40 -2.06 6.58
CA LYS A 212 -0.33 -1.52 7.44
C LYS A 212 1.04 -2.10 7.10
N TRP A 213 1.09 -3.41 6.87
CA TRP A 213 2.29 -4.12 6.40
C TRP A 213 2.91 -3.47 5.15
N ILE A 214 2.11 -3.19 4.12
CA ILE A 214 2.56 -2.60 2.85
C ILE A 214 3.08 -1.18 3.10
N THR A 215 2.31 -0.35 3.81
CA THR A 215 2.73 1.01 4.16
C THR A 215 4.05 1.03 4.92
N THR A 216 4.22 0.15 5.93
CA THR A 216 5.48 0.02 6.68
C THR A 216 6.65 -0.33 5.75
N MET A 217 6.45 -1.25 4.81
CA MET A 217 7.53 -1.64 3.90
C MET A 217 7.86 -0.55 2.87
N GLU A 218 6.86 0.18 2.38
CA GLU A 218 7.06 1.32 1.47
C GLU A 218 7.82 2.46 2.15
N GLU A 219 7.40 2.85 3.36
CA GLU A 219 8.09 3.87 4.17
C GLU A 219 9.55 3.47 4.46
N PHE A 220 9.79 2.20 4.77
CA PHE A 220 11.15 1.70 5.01
C PHE A 220 11.97 1.65 3.71
N ALA A 221 11.39 1.23 2.60
CA ALA A 221 12.04 1.21 1.28
C ALA A 221 12.44 2.62 0.83
N GLU A 222 11.59 3.62 1.07
CA GLU A 222 11.88 5.03 0.83
C GLU A 222 13.01 5.53 1.74
N PHE A 223 12.91 5.25 3.05
CA PHE A 223 13.97 5.57 4.02
C PHE A 223 15.32 4.97 3.60
N LEU A 224 15.36 3.71 3.18
CA LEU A 224 16.58 3.03 2.77
C LEU A 224 17.20 3.68 1.53
N GLN A 225 16.41 3.97 0.51
CA GLN A 225 16.87 4.66 -0.70
C GLN A 225 17.44 6.05 -0.39
N ASN A 226 16.77 6.79 0.50
CA ASN A 226 17.24 8.10 0.95
C ASN A 226 18.53 7.98 1.77
N ALA A 227 18.65 6.98 2.64
CA ALA A 227 19.85 6.72 3.44
C ALA A 227 21.07 6.43 2.54
N GLU A 228 20.89 5.65 1.47
CA GLU A 228 21.95 5.37 0.50
C GLU A 228 22.34 6.60 -0.32
N THR A 229 21.36 7.38 -0.77
CA THR A 229 21.60 8.58 -1.59
C THR A 229 22.32 9.67 -0.80
N ARG A 230 22.02 9.79 0.50
CA ARG A 230 22.60 10.81 1.39
C ARG A 230 23.88 10.36 2.09
N ALA A 231 24.33 9.13 1.87
CA ALA A 231 25.57 8.65 2.44
C ALA A 231 26.78 9.40 1.83
N TRP A 232 27.68 9.91 2.67
CA TRP A 232 28.87 10.66 2.23
C TRP A 232 29.79 9.90 1.27
N THR A 233 29.78 8.56 1.32
CA THR A 233 30.47 7.72 0.35
C THR A 233 29.47 6.85 -0.37
N LYS A 234 29.58 6.78 -1.70
CA LYS A 234 28.81 5.86 -2.53
C LYS A 234 28.99 4.43 -2.01
N LEU A 235 27.96 3.88 -1.35
CA LEU A 235 28.00 2.47 -0.97
C LEU A 235 27.88 1.64 -2.24
N GLN A 236 28.85 0.76 -2.44
CA GLN A 236 28.74 -0.30 -3.40
C GLN A 236 28.58 -1.60 -2.62
N LEU A 237 27.45 -2.26 -2.82
CA LEU A 237 27.29 -3.63 -2.40
C LEU A 237 28.41 -4.48 -3.00
N GLN A 238 28.92 -5.42 -2.22
CA GLN A 238 29.90 -6.40 -2.71
C GLN A 238 29.29 -7.27 -3.80
N ARG A 239 27.98 -7.54 -3.70
CA ARG A 239 27.20 -8.25 -4.72
C ARG A 239 25.73 -7.81 -4.71
N PRO A 240 25.06 -7.79 -5.86
CA PRO A 240 23.61 -7.59 -5.91
C PRO A 240 22.88 -8.78 -5.28
N VAL A 241 21.77 -8.50 -4.58
CA VAL A 241 20.81 -9.53 -4.15
C VAL A 241 19.95 -9.91 -5.35
N LYS A 242 20.00 -11.18 -5.76
CA LYS A 242 19.30 -11.67 -6.96
C LYS A 242 18.10 -12.53 -6.60
N VAL A 243 16.95 -12.20 -7.18
CA VAL A 243 15.70 -12.97 -7.06
C VAL A 243 15.31 -13.51 -8.43
N ALA A 244 15.19 -14.82 -8.58
CA ALA A 244 14.54 -15.42 -9.73
C ALA A 244 13.02 -15.36 -9.57
N VAL A 245 12.32 -14.79 -10.55
CA VAL A 245 10.86 -14.80 -10.63
C VAL A 245 10.46 -15.83 -11.68
N ILE A 246 9.97 -16.98 -11.22
CA ILE A 246 9.50 -18.08 -12.09
C ILE A 246 7.99 -17.91 -12.28
N ASP A 247 7.55 -17.35 -13.40
CA ASP A 247 6.14 -17.02 -13.63
C ASP A 247 5.81 -16.89 -15.14
N ASP A 248 4.79 -16.11 -15.52
CA ASP A 248 4.32 -15.93 -16.92
C ASP A 248 5.17 -14.97 -17.76
N GLY A 249 6.32 -14.52 -17.24
CA GLY A 249 7.16 -13.47 -17.81
C GLY A 249 6.99 -12.14 -17.07
N VAL A 250 7.50 -11.06 -17.66
CA VAL A 250 7.38 -9.70 -17.14
C VAL A 250 7.11 -8.74 -18.29
N ASP A 251 6.37 -7.66 -18.06
CA ASP A 251 6.35 -6.54 -19.00
C ASP A 251 7.62 -5.70 -18.81
N ILE A 252 8.45 -5.63 -19.85
CA ILE A 252 9.71 -4.86 -19.82
C ILE A 252 9.49 -3.35 -19.77
N ASN A 253 8.32 -2.87 -20.18
CA ASN A 253 7.99 -1.44 -20.17
C ASN A 253 7.41 -0.98 -18.82
N ASP A 254 7.19 -1.92 -17.89
CA ASP A 254 6.72 -1.59 -16.56
C ASP A 254 7.83 -0.86 -15.78
N GLN A 255 7.59 0.42 -15.50
CA GLN A 255 8.56 1.32 -14.90
C GLN A 255 9.04 0.88 -13.50
N ALA A 256 8.21 0.16 -12.76
CA ALA A 256 8.56 -0.29 -11.42
C ALA A 256 9.57 -1.45 -11.43
N VAL A 257 9.68 -2.18 -12.54
CA VAL A 257 10.54 -3.38 -12.66
C VAL A 257 11.65 -3.22 -13.70
N GLN A 258 11.50 -2.36 -14.71
CA GLN A 258 12.41 -2.25 -15.86
C GLN A 258 13.88 -2.09 -15.44
N GLN A 259 14.18 -1.23 -14.47
CA GLN A 259 15.55 -0.98 -14.01
C GLN A 259 16.12 -2.09 -13.12
N ARG A 260 15.29 -3.05 -12.70
CA ARG A 260 15.65 -4.13 -11.77
C ARG A 260 15.92 -5.45 -12.49
N ILE A 261 15.45 -5.62 -13.73
CA ILE A 261 15.67 -6.83 -14.53
C ILE A 261 17.16 -6.97 -14.91
N ASP A 262 17.80 -8.07 -14.48
CA ASP A 262 19.18 -8.47 -14.80
C ASP A 262 19.25 -9.53 -15.94
N GLY A 263 18.12 -9.75 -16.61
CA GLY A 263 17.95 -10.69 -17.71
C GLY A 263 16.87 -11.75 -17.43
N GLY A 264 16.79 -12.73 -18.32
CA GLY A 264 15.82 -13.80 -18.18
C GLY A 264 15.94 -14.88 -19.25
N ARG A 265 15.11 -15.92 -19.11
CA ARG A 265 14.97 -17.02 -20.06
C ARG A 265 13.51 -17.42 -20.16
N SER A 266 13.12 -17.94 -21.32
CA SER A 266 11.79 -18.49 -21.52
C SER A 266 11.85 -19.97 -21.83
N PHE A 267 10.91 -20.70 -21.24
CA PHE A 267 10.66 -22.11 -21.49
C PHE A 267 9.30 -22.32 -22.17
N CYS A 268 8.64 -21.23 -22.56
CA CYS A 268 7.37 -21.24 -23.28
C CYS A 268 7.61 -21.25 -24.79
N HIS A 269 7.22 -22.34 -25.45
CA HIS A 269 7.38 -22.50 -26.89
C HIS A 269 6.16 -21.94 -27.63
N ARG A 270 6.37 -20.92 -28.47
CA ARG A 270 5.32 -20.32 -29.29
C ARG A 270 5.04 -21.15 -30.55
N ASP A 271 6.11 -21.59 -31.20
CA ASP A 271 6.04 -22.41 -32.41
C ASP A 271 7.15 -23.46 -32.39
N LYS A 272 6.74 -24.74 -32.28
CA LYS A 272 7.69 -25.86 -32.24
C LYS A 272 8.32 -26.16 -33.60
N VAL A 273 7.61 -25.88 -34.70
CA VAL A 273 8.09 -26.13 -36.07
C VAL A 273 9.17 -25.12 -36.44
N GLN A 274 8.93 -23.85 -36.09
CA GLN A 274 9.88 -22.77 -36.35
C GLN A 274 10.91 -22.60 -35.22
N ASN A 275 10.82 -23.40 -34.15
CA ASN A 275 11.67 -23.32 -32.96
C ASN A 275 11.68 -21.90 -32.33
N LEU A 276 10.51 -21.28 -32.23
CA LEU A 276 10.34 -19.94 -31.66
C LEU A 276 9.79 -20.03 -30.24
N ASN A 277 10.37 -19.24 -29.34
CA ASN A 277 9.91 -19.10 -27.96
C ASN A 277 9.14 -17.79 -27.79
N GLU A 278 8.21 -17.77 -26.85
CA GLU A 278 7.72 -16.50 -26.31
C GLU A 278 8.84 -15.84 -25.51
N ALA A 279 8.99 -14.52 -25.62
CA ALA A 279 10.02 -13.81 -24.86
C ALA A 279 9.66 -13.75 -23.37
N TYR A 280 10.67 -13.83 -22.49
CA TYR A 280 10.47 -13.68 -21.04
C TYR A 280 10.06 -12.26 -20.64
N TYR A 281 10.39 -11.29 -21.49
CA TYR A 281 10.06 -9.86 -21.36
C TYR A 281 8.67 -9.50 -21.91
N ILE A 282 7.83 -10.52 -22.12
CA ILE A 282 6.41 -10.36 -22.44
C ILE A 282 5.62 -11.24 -21.46
N SER A 283 4.93 -10.61 -20.51
CA SER A 283 3.97 -11.29 -19.63
C SER A 283 2.66 -11.53 -20.36
N ARG A 284 2.09 -12.73 -20.21
CA ARG A 284 0.86 -13.13 -20.92
C ARG A 284 -0.39 -12.69 -20.19
N GLY A 285 -0.43 -12.82 -18.86
CA GLY A 285 -1.56 -12.47 -18.00
C GLY A 285 -1.28 -11.30 -17.06
N GLY A 286 -0.07 -10.74 -17.09
CA GLY A 286 0.38 -9.70 -16.17
C GLY A 286 0.68 -10.23 -14.76
N HIS A 287 0.62 -11.54 -14.52
CA HIS A 287 0.78 -12.12 -13.18
C HIS A 287 2.22 -11.98 -12.71
N GLY A 288 3.19 -12.40 -13.52
CA GLY A 288 4.61 -12.29 -13.23
C GLY A 288 5.08 -10.83 -13.11
N THR A 289 4.50 -9.92 -13.90
CA THR A 289 4.72 -8.48 -13.73
C THR A 289 4.27 -8.01 -12.36
N ALA A 290 3.06 -8.37 -11.93
CA ALA A 290 2.55 -8.01 -10.61
C ALA A 290 3.42 -8.58 -9.47
N MET A 291 3.86 -9.83 -9.57
CA MET A 291 4.76 -10.44 -8.57
C MET A 291 6.11 -9.72 -8.51
N ALA A 292 6.69 -9.40 -9.67
CA ALA A 292 7.92 -8.63 -9.77
C ALA A 292 7.79 -7.22 -9.15
N ARG A 293 6.67 -6.53 -9.40
CA ARG A 293 6.38 -5.21 -8.78
C ARG A 293 6.35 -5.30 -7.26
N LEU A 294 5.69 -6.31 -6.70
CA LEU A 294 5.61 -6.52 -5.24
C LEU A 294 6.99 -6.78 -4.62
N ILE A 295 7.83 -7.60 -5.27
CA ILE A 295 9.21 -7.84 -4.81
C ILE A 295 10.01 -6.53 -4.82
N CYS A 296 9.94 -5.75 -5.91
CA CYS A 296 10.62 -4.46 -6.02
C CYS A 296 10.10 -3.41 -5.02
N LYS A 297 8.80 -3.42 -4.73
CA LYS A 297 8.15 -2.52 -3.76
C LYS A 297 8.71 -2.72 -2.35
N VAL A 298 8.99 -3.97 -1.97
CA VAL A 298 9.59 -4.30 -0.66
C VAL A 298 11.11 -4.10 -0.66
N CYS A 299 11.81 -4.53 -1.72
CA CYS A 299 13.26 -4.44 -1.82
C CYS A 299 13.69 -3.64 -3.05
N PRO A 300 13.83 -2.31 -2.94
CA PRO A 300 14.10 -1.44 -4.10
C PRO A 300 15.48 -1.70 -4.73
N GLY A 301 16.45 -2.23 -3.98
CA GLY A 301 17.80 -2.55 -4.47
C GLY A 301 17.97 -3.93 -5.11
N VAL A 302 16.88 -4.69 -5.31
CA VAL A 302 16.91 -6.07 -5.83
C VAL A 302 17.27 -6.15 -7.32
N ARG A 303 17.87 -7.27 -7.74
CA ARG A 303 18.01 -7.65 -9.16
C ARG A 303 17.13 -8.85 -9.48
N LEU A 304 16.29 -8.73 -10.51
CA LEU A 304 15.35 -9.76 -10.92
C LEU A 304 15.89 -10.58 -12.10
N TYR A 305 15.80 -11.90 -12.01
CA TYR A 305 16.03 -12.80 -13.13
C TYR A 305 14.72 -13.49 -13.52
N ILE A 306 14.22 -13.19 -14.72
CA ILE A 306 12.86 -13.56 -15.11
C ILE A 306 12.86 -14.89 -15.86
N LEU A 307 12.08 -15.85 -15.38
CA LEU A 307 12.01 -17.19 -15.93
C LEU A 307 10.58 -17.51 -16.33
N LYS A 308 10.29 -17.39 -17.63
CA LYS A 308 8.94 -17.58 -18.17
C LYS A 308 8.62 -19.06 -18.33
N LEU A 309 7.53 -19.48 -17.71
CA LEU A 309 7.00 -20.84 -17.75
C LEU A 309 6.19 -21.11 -19.03
N ASP A 310 6.14 -22.38 -19.41
CA ASP A 310 5.20 -22.87 -20.41
C ASP A 310 3.83 -23.06 -19.75
N GLU A 311 2.89 -22.23 -20.17
CA GLU A 311 1.55 -22.19 -19.60
C GLU A 311 0.47 -22.34 -20.67
N HIS A 312 -0.57 -23.06 -20.31
CA HIS A 312 -1.73 -23.25 -21.14
C HIS A 312 -2.97 -22.77 -20.39
N PHE A 313 -3.76 -21.93 -21.04
CA PHE A 313 -5.04 -21.51 -20.52
C PHE A 313 -6.10 -22.47 -21.04
N LEU A 314 -6.82 -23.15 -20.15
CA LEU A 314 -7.98 -23.95 -20.51
C LEU A 314 -9.24 -23.08 -20.33
N PRO A 315 -9.86 -22.59 -21.43
CA PRO A 315 -10.96 -21.63 -21.33
C PRO A 315 -12.17 -22.16 -20.54
N GLN A 316 -12.36 -23.49 -20.55
CA GLN A 316 -13.48 -24.16 -19.89
C GLN A 316 -13.34 -24.24 -18.35
N GLN A 317 -12.12 -24.09 -17.81
CA GLN A 317 -11.86 -24.19 -16.37
C GLN A 317 -11.38 -22.87 -15.75
N GLY A 318 -11.05 -21.86 -16.56
CA GLY A 318 -10.53 -20.57 -16.08
C GLY A 318 -9.22 -20.67 -15.29
N LYS A 319 -8.56 -21.84 -15.29
CA LYS A 319 -7.34 -22.10 -14.54
C LYS A 319 -6.13 -22.11 -15.46
N ARG A 320 -5.09 -21.37 -15.04
CA ARG A 320 -3.74 -21.42 -15.60
C ARG A 320 -3.14 -22.79 -15.31
N GLN A 321 -2.72 -23.52 -16.34
CA GLN A 321 -1.97 -24.77 -16.17
C GLN A 321 -0.50 -24.56 -16.55
N ILE A 322 0.38 -24.86 -15.61
CA ILE A 322 1.83 -24.75 -15.77
C ILE A 322 2.40 -26.16 -15.96
N THR A 323 3.32 -26.33 -16.90
CA THR A 323 3.96 -27.63 -17.09
C THR A 323 5.09 -27.83 -16.07
N ALA A 324 5.09 -28.99 -15.38
CA ALA A 324 6.17 -29.33 -14.45
C ALA A 324 7.55 -29.37 -15.12
N LYS A 325 7.59 -29.70 -16.42
CA LYS A 325 8.81 -29.70 -17.24
C LYS A 325 9.43 -28.31 -17.36
N SER A 326 8.60 -27.29 -17.66
CA SER A 326 9.08 -25.92 -17.78
C SER A 326 9.53 -25.38 -16.42
N ALA A 327 8.81 -25.71 -15.35
CA ALA A 327 9.19 -25.38 -13.98
C ALA A 327 10.54 -26.00 -13.58
N ALA A 328 10.77 -27.28 -13.87
CA ALA A 328 12.04 -27.94 -13.57
C ALA A 328 13.22 -27.25 -14.27
N LYS A 329 13.07 -26.91 -15.55
CA LYS A 329 14.08 -26.17 -16.32
C LYS A 329 14.29 -24.75 -15.80
N ALA A 330 13.23 -24.09 -15.33
CA ALA A 330 13.32 -22.76 -14.74
C ALA A 330 14.11 -22.80 -13.42
N VAL A 331 13.80 -23.72 -12.51
CA VAL A 331 14.56 -23.88 -11.27
C VAL A 331 16.03 -24.16 -11.57
N GLN A 332 16.34 -25.04 -12.53
CA GLN A 332 17.73 -25.28 -12.95
C GLN A 332 18.40 -24.01 -13.49
N ALA A 333 17.72 -23.22 -14.32
CA ALA A 333 18.27 -21.97 -14.83
C ALA A 333 18.49 -20.90 -13.74
N ALA A 334 17.69 -20.92 -12.67
CA ALA A 334 17.91 -20.07 -11.50
C ALA A 334 19.18 -20.49 -10.74
N ILE A 335 19.40 -21.80 -10.57
CA ILE A 335 20.64 -22.36 -10.01
C ILE A 335 21.85 -21.92 -10.85
N ASP A 336 21.78 -22.11 -12.17
CA ASP A 336 22.87 -21.77 -13.10
C ASP A 336 23.23 -20.28 -13.04
N LYS A 337 22.24 -19.41 -12.82
CA LYS A 337 22.42 -17.95 -12.68
C LYS A 337 22.89 -17.55 -11.27
N GLN A 338 22.98 -18.48 -10.33
CA GLN A 338 23.40 -18.28 -8.94
C GLN A 338 22.59 -17.19 -8.25
N VAL A 339 21.26 -17.29 -8.33
CA VAL A 339 20.36 -16.40 -7.59
C VAL A 339 20.40 -16.71 -6.09
N ASP A 340 20.00 -15.74 -5.27
CA ASP A 340 19.92 -15.92 -3.82
C ASP A 340 18.54 -16.46 -3.42
N ILE A 341 17.50 -16.05 -4.14
CA ILE A 341 16.11 -16.39 -3.87
C ILE A 341 15.40 -16.84 -5.15
N ILE A 342 14.50 -17.81 -5.05
CA ILE A 342 13.54 -18.19 -6.10
C ILE A 342 12.11 -17.94 -5.58
N SER A 343 11.33 -17.15 -6.31
CA SER A 343 9.91 -16.89 -6.05
C SER A 343 9.05 -17.71 -7.03
N MET A 344 8.18 -18.57 -6.50
CA MET A 344 7.28 -19.46 -7.25
C MET A 344 5.83 -19.24 -6.84
N SER A 345 5.18 -18.26 -7.46
CA SER A 345 3.80 -17.84 -7.14
C SER A 345 2.73 -18.67 -7.86
N TRP A 346 2.90 -19.99 -7.86
CA TRP A 346 2.04 -20.95 -8.56
C TRP A 346 2.13 -22.35 -7.95
N THR A 347 1.18 -23.22 -8.30
CA THR A 347 1.14 -24.61 -7.85
C THR A 347 0.91 -25.58 -9.01
N ILE A 348 1.45 -26.80 -8.89
CA ILE A 348 1.22 -27.90 -9.84
C ILE A 348 0.79 -29.14 -9.07
N GLU A 349 -0.35 -29.70 -9.46
CA GLU A 349 -0.83 -30.99 -8.97
C GLU A 349 -0.15 -32.15 -9.72
N LYS A 350 0.31 -33.15 -8.97
CA LYS A 350 0.85 -34.39 -9.54
C LYS A 350 -0.30 -35.27 -10.03
N ASN A 351 -0.19 -35.76 -11.26
CA ASN A 351 -1.08 -36.74 -11.85
C ASN A 351 -0.27 -37.77 -12.66
N ASN A 352 -0.95 -38.77 -13.22
CA ASN A 352 -0.29 -39.85 -13.97
C ASN A 352 0.42 -39.36 -15.24
N ASN A 353 -0.04 -38.24 -15.83
CA ASN A 353 0.49 -37.74 -17.10
C ASN A 353 1.74 -36.86 -16.92
N ASN A 354 1.96 -36.28 -15.74
CA ASN A 354 3.11 -35.41 -15.46
C ASN A 354 4.09 -35.98 -14.43
N ALA A 355 3.94 -37.24 -14.02
CA ALA A 355 4.71 -37.83 -12.93
C ALA A 355 6.24 -37.78 -13.16
N GLU A 356 6.71 -37.98 -14.40
CA GLU A 356 8.12 -37.86 -14.77
C GLU A 356 8.64 -36.43 -14.65
N ASP A 357 7.89 -35.46 -15.17
CA ASP A 357 8.23 -34.05 -15.10
C ASP A 357 8.19 -33.53 -13.65
N ILE A 358 7.29 -34.05 -12.82
CA ILE A 358 7.25 -33.77 -11.37
C ILE A 358 8.49 -34.31 -10.67
N ARG A 359 8.97 -35.51 -11.01
CA ARG A 359 10.24 -36.03 -10.47
C ARG A 359 11.42 -35.14 -10.89
N ALA A 360 11.43 -34.64 -12.12
CA ALA A 360 12.45 -33.71 -12.58
C ALA A 360 12.38 -32.37 -11.82
N LEU A 361 11.18 -31.84 -11.57
CA LEU A 361 10.96 -30.64 -10.78
C LEU A 361 11.43 -30.82 -9.33
N GLN A 362 11.06 -31.94 -8.70
CA GLN A 362 11.51 -32.28 -7.35
C GLN A 362 13.04 -32.27 -7.26
N LYS A 363 13.72 -32.97 -8.18
CA LYS A 363 15.19 -33.00 -8.22
C LYS A 363 15.81 -31.61 -8.39
N ALA A 364 15.20 -30.74 -9.20
CA ALA A 364 15.68 -29.38 -9.38
C ALA A 364 15.52 -28.54 -8.10
N ILE A 365 14.39 -28.70 -7.39
CA ILE A 365 14.14 -28.04 -6.10
C ILE A 365 15.15 -28.52 -5.05
N GLU A 366 15.39 -29.83 -4.94
CA GLU A 366 16.39 -30.41 -4.04
C GLU A 366 17.80 -29.85 -4.34
N ALA A 367 18.18 -29.80 -5.62
CA ALA A 367 19.46 -29.22 -6.04
C ALA A 367 19.59 -27.71 -5.72
N ALA A 368 18.49 -26.95 -5.78
CA ALA A 368 18.49 -25.54 -5.38
C ALA A 368 18.68 -25.39 -3.85
N ALA A 369 18.04 -26.26 -3.06
CA ALA A 369 18.22 -26.30 -1.61
C ALA A 369 19.68 -26.61 -1.22
N GLU A 370 20.30 -27.61 -1.87
CA GLU A 370 21.72 -27.96 -1.66
C GLU A 370 22.69 -26.81 -2.00
N LYS A 371 22.28 -25.86 -2.83
CA LYS A 371 23.05 -24.66 -3.18
C LYS A 371 22.81 -23.47 -2.24
N GLY A 372 21.99 -23.64 -1.20
CA GLY A 372 21.61 -22.56 -0.29
C GLY A 372 20.83 -21.45 -1.01
N ILE A 373 19.94 -21.82 -1.93
CA ILE A 373 19.02 -20.89 -2.57
C ILE A 373 17.70 -20.92 -1.80
N LEU A 374 17.27 -19.77 -1.28
CA LEU A 374 16.02 -19.65 -0.54
C LEU A 374 14.84 -19.74 -1.52
N MET A 375 13.92 -20.68 -1.32
CA MET A 375 12.81 -20.92 -2.24
C MET A 375 11.47 -20.60 -1.57
N PHE A 376 10.73 -19.65 -2.11
CA PHE A 376 9.40 -19.28 -1.63
C PHE A 376 8.35 -19.73 -2.62
N CYS A 377 7.27 -20.35 -2.13
CA CYS A 377 6.15 -20.76 -2.96
C CYS A 377 4.78 -20.49 -2.36
N ALA A 378 3.80 -20.32 -3.23
CA ALA A 378 2.42 -20.13 -2.84
C ALA A 378 1.82 -21.43 -2.27
N ALA A 379 1.04 -21.31 -1.19
CA ALA A 379 0.09 -22.34 -0.81
C ALA A 379 -1.00 -22.48 -1.88
N ALA A 380 -1.53 -23.70 -2.07
CA ALA A 380 -2.65 -23.90 -2.98
C ALA A 380 -3.93 -23.23 -2.43
N ASP A 381 -4.60 -22.42 -3.24
CA ASP A 381 -5.87 -21.77 -2.89
C ASP A 381 -7.09 -22.73 -3.01
N GLN A 382 -6.93 -24.01 -2.62
CA GLN A 382 -7.97 -25.06 -2.73
C GLN A 382 -8.66 -25.39 -1.38
N GLY A 383 -8.42 -24.64 -0.30
CA GLY A 383 -9.10 -24.82 0.99
C GLY A 383 -8.24 -25.48 2.07
N ILE A 384 -8.89 -26.22 2.99
CA ILE A 384 -8.31 -26.70 4.27
C ILE A 384 -7.59 -28.07 4.12
N GLU A 385 -7.67 -28.70 2.96
CA GLU A 385 -7.03 -30.00 2.73
C GLU A 385 -5.49 -29.92 2.74
N PRO A 386 -4.78 -30.97 3.17
CA PRO A 386 -3.32 -31.01 3.14
C PRO A 386 -2.82 -30.82 1.71
N ASP A 387 -2.21 -29.67 1.46
CA ASP A 387 -1.75 -29.31 0.13
C ASP A 387 -0.47 -30.09 -0.23
N ARG A 388 -0.61 -30.95 -1.24
CA ARG A 388 0.41 -31.84 -1.80
C ARG A 388 0.93 -31.34 -3.16
N THR A 389 0.70 -30.07 -3.47
CA THR A 389 1.14 -29.49 -4.74
C THR A 389 2.62 -29.14 -4.72
N TYR A 390 3.20 -29.09 -5.91
CA TYR A 390 4.57 -28.64 -6.12
C TYR A 390 4.56 -27.13 -6.41
N PRO A 391 5.57 -26.37 -5.95
CA PRO A 391 6.87 -26.85 -5.45
C PRO A 391 6.92 -27.20 -3.96
N ALA A 392 5.89 -26.85 -3.17
CA ALA A 392 5.88 -27.07 -1.72
C ALA A 392 6.17 -28.52 -1.29
N ALA A 393 5.62 -29.50 -2.01
CA ALA A 393 5.84 -30.92 -1.72
C ALA A 393 7.21 -31.45 -2.17
N GLY A 394 8.02 -30.64 -2.87
CA GLY A 394 9.28 -31.07 -3.47
C GLY A 394 10.48 -31.12 -2.51
N SER A 395 10.45 -30.35 -1.42
CA SER A 395 11.50 -30.35 -0.39
C SER A 395 11.00 -29.73 0.90
N THR A 396 11.57 -30.13 2.04
CA THR A 396 11.32 -29.48 3.34
C THR A 396 11.97 -28.10 3.44
N SER A 397 12.95 -27.79 2.58
CA SER A 397 13.67 -26.51 2.54
C SER A 397 13.02 -25.49 1.59
N VAL A 398 11.68 -25.52 1.49
CA VAL A 398 10.88 -24.56 0.73
C VAL A 398 9.97 -23.81 1.70
N PHE A 399 9.94 -22.49 1.60
CA PHE A 399 9.02 -21.63 2.35
C PHE A 399 7.67 -21.62 1.65
N LYS A 400 6.72 -22.38 2.18
CA LYS A 400 5.33 -22.33 1.75
C LYS A 400 4.62 -21.17 2.43
N ILE A 401 4.15 -20.22 1.63
CA ILE A 401 3.58 -18.96 2.08
C ILE A 401 2.07 -18.95 1.82
N GLY A 402 1.31 -18.63 2.87
CA GLY A 402 -0.14 -18.46 2.78
C GLY A 402 -0.54 -16.98 2.75
N ALA A 403 -1.63 -16.69 2.03
CA ALA A 403 -2.28 -15.38 2.07
C ALA A 403 -2.97 -15.10 3.41
N ALA A 404 -2.88 -13.86 3.86
CA ALA A 404 -3.60 -13.32 5.00
C ALA A 404 -4.23 -11.95 4.69
N GLU A 405 -5.26 -11.64 5.45
CA GLU A 405 -5.92 -10.32 5.52
C GLU A 405 -5.02 -9.28 6.21
N ALA A 406 -5.39 -7.99 6.10
CA ALA A 406 -4.65 -6.87 6.69
C ALA A 406 -4.34 -7.00 8.19
N PHE A 407 -5.20 -7.70 8.91
CA PHE A 407 -5.10 -7.91 10.35
C PHE A 407 -4.37 -9.20 10.73
N GLY A 408 -3.84 -9.93 9.75
CA GLY A 408 -3.04 -11.14 9.96
C GLY A 408 -3.84 -12.44 10.11
N ASN A 409 -5.15 -12.42 9.85
CA ASN A 409 -5.95 -13.63 9.73
C ASN A 409 -5.61 -14.34 8.42
N ALA A 410 -5.40 -15.66 8.45
CA ALA A 410 -5.26 -16.45 7.24
C ALA A 410 -6.50 -16.28 6.34
N SER A 411 -6.29 -16.19 5.04
CA SER A 411 -7.41 -16.14 4.09
C SER A 411 -8.23 -17.44 4.16
N LYS A 412 -9.50 -17.36 3.76
CA LYS A 412 -10.48 -18.46 3.83
C LYS A 412 -10.05 -19.73 3.08
N PHE A 413 -9.16 -19.60 2.10
CA PHE A 413 -8.64 -20.71 1.29
C PHE A 413 -7.27 -21.20 1.75
N VAL A 414 -6.76 -20.70 2.89
CA VAL A 414 -5.45 -21.07 3.46
C VAL A 414 -5.65 -21.66 4.86
N ASP A 415 -5.20 -22.89 5.06
CA ASP A 415 -5.01 -23.42 6.41
C ASP A 415 -3.60 -23.08 6.93
N SER A 416 -3.57 -22.25 7.97
CA SER A 416 -2.35 -21.84 8.64
C SER A 416 -1.50 -23.00 9.17
N HIS A 417 -2.06 -24.19 9.43
CA HIS A 417 -1.27 -25.34 9.90
C HIS A 417 -0.32 -25.87 8.83
N PHE A 418 -0.69 -25.77 7.55
CA PHE A 418 0.06 -26.35 6.42
C PHE A 418 0.95 -25.36 5.68
N VAL A 419 1.18 -24.16 6.22
CA VAL A 419 2.10 -23.15 5.67
C VAL A 419 3.20 -22.83 6.67
N ASN A 420 4.36 -22.36 6.20
CA ASN A 420 5.45 -21.90 7.07
C ASN A 420 5.11 -20.53 7.65
N PHE A 421 4.68 -19.58 6.81
CA PHE A 421 4.39 -18.21 7.19
C PHE A 421 3.15 -17.67 6.48
N LEU A 422 2.54 -16.66 7.09
CA LEU A 422 1.45 -15.88 6.53
C LEU A 422 1.94 -14.46 6.25
N LEU A 423 1.58 -13.95 5.08
CA LEU A 423 1.89 -12.58 4.64
C LEU A 423 0.65 -11.96 3.99
N PRO A 424 0.64 -10.63 3.80
CA PRO A 424 -0.44 -9.95 3.06
C PRO A 424 -0.73 -10.65 1.74
N GLY A 425 -1.99 -11.05 1.54
CA GLY A 425 -2.41 -11.71 0.31
C GLY A 425 -3.88 -11.51 -0.02
N GLU A 426 -4.59 -10.66 0.73
CA GLU A 426 -5.97 -10.28 0.45
C GLU A 426 -6.05 -8.78 0.21
N GLN A 427 -6.66 -8.40 -0.91
CA GLN A 427 -6.92 -7.01 -1.28
C GLN A 427 -5.67 -6.11 -1.28
N VAL A 428 -4.53 -6.65 -1.72
CA VAL A 428 -3.28 -5.90 -1.80
C VAL A 428 -3.29 -5.00 -3.03
N LEU A 429 -3.09 -3.70 -2.81
CA LEU A 429 -3.07 -2.69 -3.86
C LEU A 429 -1.72 -2.67 -4.59
N VAL A 430 -1.76 -2.75 -5.92
CA VAL A 430 -0.61 -2.54 -6.80
C VAL A 430 -0.98 -1.47 -7.82
N ASP A 431 -0.23 -0.38 -7.84
CA ASP A 431 -0.40 0.68 -8.84
C ASP A 431 -0.20 0.07 -10.22
N ASP A 432 -1.08 0.33 -11.18
CA ASP A 432 -0.96 -0.22 -12.54
C ASP A 432 -0.45 0.92 -13.44
N ASN A 433 0.89 1.06 -13.50
CA ASN A 433 1.53 2.01 -14.42
C ASN A 433 1.66 1.38 -15.82
N VAL A 434 0.54 0.98 -16.42
CA VAL A 434 0.52 0.57 -17.84
C VAL A 434 0.56 1.85 -18.68
N ASN A 435 1.76 2.33 -18.97
CA ASN A 435 1.99 3.31 -20.04
C ASN A 435 1.76 2.63 -21.39
N ASN A 436 0.50 2.43 -21.78
CA ASN A 436 0.17 2.35 -23.20
C ASN A 436 0.35 3.77 -23.77
N SER A 437 1.51 3.99 -24.37
CA SER A 437 1.85 5.15 -25.19
C SER A 437 0.87 5.25 -26.36
N HIS A 438 -0.32 5.77 -26.07
CA HIS A 438 -1.31 6.45 -26.92
C HIS A 438 -2.62 6.77 -26.17
N ASN A 439 -2.74 6.46 -24.88
CA ASN A 439 -3.80 7.00 -24.01
C ASN A 439 -3.25 7.21 -22.58
N GLN A 440 -2.85 8.45 -22.24
CA GLN A 440 -2.50 8.88 -20.88
C GLN A 440 -3.74 8.96 -19.96
N ASN A 441 -4.56 7.91 -19.88
CA ASN A 441 -5.77 7.93 -19.06
C ASN A 441 -5.88 6.63 -18.28
N ASN A 442 -5.79 6.77 -16.95
CA ASN A 442 -6.03 5.80 -15.87
C ASN A 442 -4.78 5.08 -15.31
N SER A 443 -4.20 5.64 -14.25
CA SER A 443 -3.61 4.81 -13.19
C SER A 443 -4.76 4.05 -12.52
N THR A 444 -4.99 2.80 -12.92
CA THR A 444 -5.95 1.92 -12.23
C THR A 444 -5.20 1.15 -11.16
N THR A 445 -5.39 1.46 -9.87
CA THR A 445 -4.87 0.59 -8.81
C THR A 445 -5.49 -0.81 -8.95
N LYS A 446 -4.66 -1.83 -9.21
CA LYS A 446 -5.10 -3.21 -9.32
C LYS A 446 -5.10 -3.86 -7.94
N VAL A 447 -6.25 -4.40 -7.54
CA VAL A 447 -6.40 -5.15 -6.30
C VAL A 447 -6.03 -6.61 -6.57
N LEU A 448 -5.05 -7.14 -5.83
CA LEU A 448 -4.61 -8.53 -5.94
C LEU A 448 -4.96 -9.32 -4.67
N THR A 449 -5.45 -10.54 -4.88
CA THR A 449 -5.71 -11.53 -3.82
C THR A 449 -5.12 -12.87 -4.24
N GLY A 450 -4.47 -13.57 -3.30
CA GLY A 450 -3.98 -14.93 -3.47
C GLY A 450 -2.67 -15.19 -2.73
N SER A 451 -2.36 -16.47 -2.50
CA SER A 451 -1.08 -16.88 -1.90
C SER A 451 0.13 -16.52 -2.77
N SER A 452 -0.10 -16.28 -4.08
CA SER A 452 0.88 -15.71 -5.01
C SER A 452 1.41 -14.34 -4.55
N VAL A 453 0.51 -13.44 -4.13
CA VAL A 453 0.83 -12.09 -3.63
C VAL A 453 1.70 -12.19 -2.38
N ALA A 454 1.27 -13.02 -1.42
CA ALA A 454 1.98 -13.25 -0.17
C ALA A 454 3.40 -13.81 -0.42
N THR A 455 3.55 -14.71 -1.39
CA THR A 455 4.85 -15.29 -1.80
C THR A 455 5.80 -14.24 -2.37
N ALA A 456 5.30 -13.34 -3.23
CA ALA A 456 6.10 -12.26 -3.79
C ALA A 456 6.59 -11.29 -2.69
N LEU A 457 5.70 -10.94 -1.75
CA LEU A 457 6.05 -10.11 -0.60
C LEU A 457 7.06 -10.79 0.33
N ALA A 458 6.94 -12.11 0.54
CA ALA A 458 7.90 -12.88 1.35
C ALA A 458 9.29 -12.90 0.69
N SER A 459 9.32 -13.10 -0.63
CA SER A 459 10.54 -13.08 -1.42
C SER A 459 11.20 -11.70 -1.39
N GLY A 460 10.40 -10.63 -1.50
CA GLY A 460 10.86 -9.25 -1.35
C GLY A 460 11.41 -8.97 0.05
N LEU A 461 10.74 -9.44 1.10
CA LEU A 461 11.19 -9.29 2.48
C LEU A 461 12.53 -10.02 2.74
N ALA A 462 12.66 -11.27 2.28
CA ALA A 462 13.92 -12.01 2.39
C ALA A 462 15.06 -11.31 1.63
N ALA A 463 14.77 -10.78 0.43
CA ALA A 463 15.74 -10.01 -0.34
C ALA A 463 16.18 -8.73 0.40
N LEU A 464 15.23 -8.01 1.02
CA LEU A 464 15.52 -6.83 1.83
C LEU A 464 16.37 -7.16 3.06
N ILE A 465 16.09 -8.27 3.74
CA ILE A 465 16.88 -8.72 4.90
C ILE A 465 18.33 -9.00 4.47
N LEU A 466 18.52 -9.76 3.40
CA LEU A 466 19.85 -10.01 2.83
C LEU A 466 20.55 -8.70 2.44
N TYR A 467 19.81 -7.74 1.87
CA TYR A 467 20.30 -6.42 1.51
C TYR A 467 20.79 -5.63 2.73
N CYS A 468 19.94 -5.50 3.76
CA CYS A 468 20.25 -4.79 5.00
C CYS A 468 21.44 -5.40 5.74
N VAL A 469 21.56 -6.73 5.76
CA VAL A 469 22.69 -7.43 6.39
C VAL A 469 23.99 -7.15 5.64
N GLN A 470 23.96 -7.14 4.30
CA GLN A 470 25.12 -6.78 3.51
C GLN A 470 25.56 -5.33 3.76
N LEU A 471 24.61 -4.39 3.83
CA LEU A 471 24.90 -3.00 4.22
C LEU A 471 25.51 -2.92 5.61
N GLY A 472 24.97 -3.67 6.58
CA GLY A 472 25.51 -3.76 7.93
C GLY A 472 26.95 -4.28 7.97
N CYS A 473 27.28 -5.27 7.14
CA CYS A 473 28.65 -5.78 7.02
C CYS A 473 29.60 -4.71 6.46
N ILE A 474 29.18 -3.97 5.43
CA ILE A 474 29.98 -2.89 4.83
C ILE A 474 30.22 -1.77 5.86
N TYR A 475 29.16 -1.35 6.56
CA TYR A 475 29.22 -0.28 7.55
C TYR A 475 30.21 -0.61 8.68
N ARG A 476 30.11 -1.80 9.28
CA ARG A 476 31.01 -2.25 10.36
C ARG A 476 32.46 -2.45 9.91
N SER A 477 32.67 -2.83 8.64
CA SER A 477 34.02 -3.06 8.10
C SER A 477 34.77 -1.75 7.86
N LYS A 478 34.06 -0.67 7.48
CA LYS A 478 34.65 0.68 7.38
C LYS A 478 35.18 1.17 8.73
N ASP A 479 34.45 0.93 9.80
CA ASP A 479 34.83 1.34 11.16
C ASP A 479 36.07 0.57 11.68
N GLN A 480 36.29 -0.65 11.20
CA GLN A 480 37.39 -1.52 11.62
C GLN A 480 38.61 -1.54 10.69
N GLY A 481 38.57 -0.85 9.54
CA GLY A 481 39.67 -0.84 8.55
C GLY A 481 39.99 -2.20 7.93
N LYS A 482 39.04 -3.15 7.92
CA LYS A 482 39.18 -4.52 7.40
C LYS A 482 38.38 -4.71 6.11
N GLY A 483 38.70 -5.76 5.35
CA GLY A 483 37.86 -6.20 4.23
C GLY A 483 36.46 -6.61 4.68
N VAL A 484 35.46 -6.47 3.81
CA VAL A 484 34.04 -6.75 4.15
C VAL A 484 33.83 -8.25 4.35
N ASP A 485 33.50 -8.66 5.58
CA ASP A 485 33.16 -10.06 5.90
C ASP A 485 31.68 -10.34 5.58
N LEU A 486 31.42 -11.17 4.57
CA LEU A 486 30.08 -11.57 4.14
C LEU A 486 29.56 -12.85 4.80
N LYS A 487 30.26 -13.41 5.80
CA LYS A 487 29.76 -14.60 6.52
C LYS A 487 28.32 -14.46 7.04
N PRO A 488 27.88 -13.32 7.61
CA PRO A 488 26.49 -13.16 8.04
C PRO A 488 25.50 -13.24 6.88
N TYR A 489 25.87 -12.73 5.71
CA TYR A 489 25.05 -12.79 4.50
C TYR A 489 24.94 -14.22 3.97
N GLU A 490 26.05 -14.95 3.88
CA GLU A 490 26.03 -16.34 3.40
C GLU A 490 25.35 -17.28 4.41
N ALA A 491 25.46 -17.01 5.72
CA ALA A 491 24.74 -17.76 6.75
C ALA A 491 23.22 -17.60 6.64
N LEU A 492 22.72 -16.41 6.30
CA LEU A 492 21.28 -16.16 6.14
C LEU A 492 20.67 -16.78 4.88
N LYS A 493 21.50 -17.28 3.95
CA LYS A 493 21.01 -18.05 2.80
C LYS A 493 20.69 -19.50 3.15
N ASP A 494 21.04 -19.93 4.36
CA ASP A 494 20.57 -21.20 4.91
C ASP A 494 19.06 -21.12 5.25
N TYR A 495 18.35 -22.21 4.97
CA TYR A 495 16.91 -22.29 5.19
C TYR A 495 16.54 -22.09 6.66
N GLU A 496 17.20 -22.80 7.58
CA GLU A 496 16.86 -22.74 9.01
C GLU A 496 17.15 -21.35 9.58
N ARG A 497 18.26 -20.73 9.16
CA ARG A 497 18.60 -19.36 9.57
C ARG A 497 17.60 -18.32 9.10
N MET A 498 17.08 -18.45 7.89
CA MET A 498 16.03 -17.54 7.41
C MET A 498 14.68 -17.82 8.09
N VAL A 499 14.37 -19.08 8.43
CA VAL A 499 13.21 -19.43 9.28
C VAL A 499 13.31 -18.74 10.63
N GLU A 500 14.44 -18.88 11.34
CA GLU A 500 14.69 -18.22 12.63
C GLU A 500 14.49 -16.69 12.53
N THR A 501 14.96 -16.10 11.42
CA THR A 501 14.83 -14.67 11.18
C THR A 501 13.37 -14.25 10.96
N PHE A 502 12.61 -15.02 10.18
CA PHE A 502 11.18 -14.77 9.97
C PHE A 502 10.37 -14.96 11.26
N ASP A 503 10.70 -15.98 12.07
CA ASP A 503 10.06 -16.23 13.36
C ASP A 503 10.25 -15.07 14.35
N ARG A 504 11.43 -14.43 14.35
CA ARG A 504 11.68 -13.21 15.16
C ARG A 504 10.79 -12.03 14.76
N LEU A 505 10.28 -12.00 13.52
CA LEU A 505 9.34 -11.00 13.04
C LEU A 505 7.88 -11.36 13.33
N CYS A 506 7.60 -12.57 13.80
CA CYS A 506 6.29 -12.97 14.27
C CYS A 506 6.05 -12.48 15.72
N PRO A 507 4.81 -12.18 16.14
CA PRO A 507 4.53 -11.73 17.50
C PRO A 507 4.86 -12.82 18.53
N ALA A 508 5.74 -12.51 19.50
CA ALA A 508 6.30 -13.43 20.52
C ALA A 508 5.30 -14.13 21.47
N LYS A 509 3.99 -14.00 21.24
CA LYS A 509 2.90 -14.62 22.04
C LYS A 509 1.74 -15.14 21.19
N SER A 510 1.85 -15.07 19.87
CA SER A 510 0.78 -15.50 18.97
C SER A 510 1.13 -16.86 18.35
N LYS A 511 0.15 -17.76 18.27
CA LYS A 511 0.24 -18.92 17.35
C LYS A 511 0.13 -18.48 15.88
N SER A 512 -0.07 -17.19 15.63
CA SER A 512 -0.12 -16.65 14.28
C SER A 512 1.25 -16.72 13.62
N LYS A 513 1.29 -17.40 12.47
CA LYS A 513 2.45 -17.44 11.57
C LYS A 513 2.58 -16.16 10.72
N TYR A 514 1.82 -15.12 11.06
CA TYR A 514 1.80 -13.86 10.33
C TYR A 514 3.00 -12.98 10.68
N ILE A 515 3.76 -12.60 9.65
CA ILE A 515 4.97 -11.79 9.80
C ILE A 515 4.59 -10.33 10.05
N THR A 516 4.95 -9.82 11.23
CA THR A 516 4.72 -8.43 11.61
C THR A 516 5.97 -7.58 11.37
N VAL A 517 5.93 -6.74 10.35
CA VAL A 517 7.09 -5.91 9.94
C VAL A 517 7.24 -4.64 10.77
N TRP A 518 6.15 -4.08 11.29
CA TRP A 518 6.16 -2.76 11.94
C TRP A 518 7.05 -2.64 13.18
N ASN A 519 7.21 -3.71 13.95
CA ASN A 519 8.08 -3.67 15.14
C ASN A 519 9.57 -3.52 14.79
N CYS A 520 9.96 -3.99 13.61
CA CYS A 520 11.34 -3.98 13.15
C CYS A 520 11.63 -2.75 12.27
N PHE A 521 10.75 -2.49 11.29
CA PHE A 521 11.02 -1.52 10.22
C PHE A 521 10.53 -0.09 10.49
N GLU A 522 9.51 0.13 11.35
CA GLU A 522 9.08 1.52 11.67
C GLU A 522 10.13 2.27 12.50
N ARG A 523 10.94 1.55 13.29
CA ARG A 523 11.89 2.17 14.23
C ARG A 523 12.97 3.00 13.51
N PRO A 524 13.71 2.46 12.52
CA PRO A 524 14.65 3.26 11.74
C PRO A 524 14.00 4.49 11.07
N VAL A 525 12.80 4.32 10.50
CA VAL A 525 12.06 5.41 9.85
C VAL A 525 11.72 6.52 10.85
N LYS A 526 11.21 6.17 12.04
CA LYS A 526 10.90 7.15 13.10
C LYS A 526 12.16 7.86 13.61
N MET A 527 13.23 7.11 13.87
CA MET A 527 14.50 7.68 14.35
C MET A 527 15.15 8.61 13.32
N SER A 528 14.94 8.37 12.02
CA SER A 528 15.48 9.21 10.95
C SER A 528 14.99 10.67 11.01
N LYS A 529 13.84 10.93 11.64
CA LYS A 529 13.29 12.29 11.83
C LYS A 529 14.09 13.13 12.82
N GLU A 530 14.83 12.48 13.72
CA GLU A 530 15.62 13.12 14.78
C GLU A 530 17.14 13.02 14.51
N TRP A 531 17.54 12.11 13.62
CA TRP A 531 18.95 11.80 13.34
C TRP A 531 19.43 12.47 12.04
N PRO A 532 20.69 12.92 12.00
CA PRO A 532 21.22 13.54 10.80
C PRO A 532 21.36 12.49 9.67
N PRO A 533 21.14 12.85 8.38
CA PRO A 533 21.02 11.88 7.29
C PRO A 533 22.21 10.95 7.08
N ASP A 534 23.41 11.40 7.41
CA ASP A 534 24.66 10.63 7.34
C ASP A 534 24.72 9.43 8.28
N LYS A 535 23.89 9.41 9.33
CA LYS A 535 23.80 8.32 10.30
C LYS A 535 22.69 7.33 10.00
N TRP A 536 21.87 7.54 8.97
CA TRP A 536 20.71 6.67 8.71
C TRP A 536 21.12 5.23 8.40
N LEU A 537 22.29 4.99 7.80
CA LEU A 537 22.80 3.63 7.57
C LEU A 537 23.22 2.92 8.86
N GLU A 538 23.56 3.65 9.91
CA GLU A 538 23.81 3.08 11.25
C GLU A 538 22.51 2.45 11.80
N LEU A 539 21.36 3.08 11.55
CA LEU A 539 20.06 2.55 11.94
C LEU A 539 19.76 1.22 11.23
N VAL A 540 20.08 1.12 9.94
CA VAL A 540 19.97 -0.15 9.18
C VAL A 540 20.96 -1.20 9.70
N ALA A 541 22.22 -0.82 9.91
CA ALA A 541 23.26 -1.72 10.38
C ALA A 541 23.05 -2.20 11.83
N SER A 542 22.27 -1.46 12.63
CA SER A 542 22.03 -1.77 14.03
C SER A 542 20.84 -2.68 14.27
N MET A 543 20.00 -2.95 13.26
CA MET A 543 18.84 -3.85 13.34
C MET A 543 19.26 -5.21 13.92
N LYS A 544 18.68 -5.57 15.06
CA LYS A 544 19.13 -6.71 15.88
C LYS A 544 18.53 -8.02 15.40
N GLU A 545 17.34 -7.93 14.82
CA GLU A 545 16.52 -9.04 14.33
C GLU A 545 17.28 -9.88 13.28
N PHE A 546 18.20 -9.26 12.55
CA PHE A 546 18.99 -9.88 11.48
C PHE A 546 20.42 -10.26 11.87
N ARG A 547 20.78 -10.19 13.17
CA ARG A 547 22.11 -10.62 13.63
C ARG A 547 22.14 -12.14 13.80
N ALA A 548 23.24 -12.75 13.35
CA ALA A 548 23.47 -14.20 13.46
C ALA A 548 23.83 -14.65 14.89
N ASP A 549 24.22 -13.71 15.77
CA ASP A 549 24.77 -13.98 17.11
C ASP A 549 23.74 -13.88 18.26
N SER A 550 22.44 -13.76 17.96
CA SER A 550 21.39 -13.57 18.98
C SER A 550 20.54 -14.80 19.24
#